data_AF-A0A0S9RY70-F1
#
_entry.id   AF-A0A0S9RY70-F1
#
_cell.length_a   1.000
_cell.length_b   1.000
_cell.length_c   1.000
_cell.angle_alpha   90.00
_cell.angle_beta   90.00
_cell.angle_gamma   90.00
#
_symmetry.space_group_name_H-M   'P 1'
#
loop_
_entity.id
_entity.type
_entity.pdbx_description
1 polymer ?
#
loop_
_entity_poly.entity_id
_entity_poly.type
_entity_poly.pdbx_seq_one_letter_code
_entity_poly.pdbx_strand_id
1 'polypeptide(L)'
;MTSAMKISRLIQKLASNTSEGRMPGFDEVYYRYWYRDVAQFPGTPLQHYLQHGWKEGRDPSAGFSGDGYLTANPDVKANGFNPLAHFLEFGLAEGRIGWQKDPASPAPPGRFIANTEAPKLLAPPQKR
;
A
#
# COMPACT_ATOMS: atom_id res chain seq x y z
N MET A 1 17.59 19.50 -5.72
CA MET A 1 17.89 18.84 -4.43
C MET A 1 16.70 17.96 -4.10
N THR A 2 16.86 16.64 -4.21
CA THR A 2 15.77 15.66 -4.11
C THR A 2 15.19 15.69 -2.71
N SER A 3 14.04 16.34 -2.54
CA SER A 3 13.31 16.36 -1.26
C SER A 3 12.93 14.93 -0.96
N ALA A 4 13.61 14.29 0.00
CA ALA A 4 13.16 13.04 0.59
C ALA A 4 11.70 13.25 0.99
N MET A 5 10.78 12.45 0.44
CA MET A 5 9.35 12.57 0.68
C MET A 5 9.13 12.61 2.19
N LYS A 6 8.91 13.81 2.76
CA LYS A 6 8.68 13.95 4.20
C LYS A 6 7.34 13.29 4.46
N ILE A 7 7.37 12.17 5.18
CA ILE A 7 6.16 11.50 5.66
C ILE A 7 5.34 12.56 6.40
N SER A 8 4.08 12.75 6.01
CA SER A 8 3.20 13.75 6.61
C SER A 8 3.06 13.53 8.11
N ARG A 9 2.86 14.62 8.87
CA ARG A 9 2.62 14.55 10.32
C ARG A 9 1.43 13.65 10.65
N LEU A 10 0.42 13.58 9.77
CA LEU A 10 -0.72 12.68 9.95
C LEU A 10 -0.26 11.22 9.95
N ILE A 11 0.49 10.80 8.93
CA ILE A 11 0.98 9.44 8.79
C ILE A 11 1.94 9.09 9.94
N GLN A 12 2.81 10.03 10.36
CA GLN A 12 3.67 9.84 11.53
C GLN A 12 2.85 9.61 12.81
N LYS A 13 1.81 10.43 13.03
CA LYS A 13 0.92 10.31 14.19
C LYS A 13 0.15 8.99 14.19
N LEU A 14 -0.34 8.54 13.03
CA LEU A 14 -1.01 7.25 12.91
C LEU A 14 -0.04 6.10 13.20
N ALA A 15 1.17 6.16 12.65
CA ALA A 15 2.20 5.16 12.90
C ALA A 15 2.62 5.10 14.38
N SER A 16 2.75 6.25 15.06
CA SER A 16 3.14 6.29 16.47
C SER A 16 2.03 5.85 17.44
N ASN A 17 0.76 6.00 17.06
CA ASN A 17 -0.38 5.77 17.94
C ASN A 17 -0.96 4.35 17.84
N THR A 18 -0.36 3.47 17.04
CA THR A 18 -0.93 2.14 16.82
C THR A 18 -0.15 1.05 17.53
N SER A 19 -0.84 0.20 18.28
CA SER A 19 -0.32 -1.06 18.80
C SER A 19 0.02 -2.03 17.64
N GLU A 20 1.20 -2.63 17.70
CA GLU A 20 1.72 -3.63 16.74
C GLU A 20 1.89 -3.14 15.27
N GLY A 21 1.93 -1.82 15.03
CA GLY A 21 2.20 -1.28 13.69
C GLY A 21 1.07 -1.47 12.67
N ARG A 22 -0.19 -1.64 13.13
CA ARG A 22 -1.39 -1.82 12.30
C ARG A 22 -2.24 -0.55 12.10
N MET A 23 -2.03 0.17 11.01
CA MET A 23 -2.82 1.37 10.70
C MET A 23 -3.76 1.14 9.50
N PRO A 24 -4.74 2.03 9.23
CA PRO A 24 -5.59 1.89 8.06
C PRO A 24 -4.77 1.68 6.77
N GLY A 25 -4.99 0.55 6.10
CA GLY A 25 -4.29 0.19 4.87
C GLY A 25 -2.87 -0.39 5.04
N PHE A 26 -2.29 -0.42 6.25
CA PHE A 26 -0.96 -0.98 6.48
C PHE A 26 -0.91 -1.88 7.72
N ASP A 27 -0.39 -3.09 7.55
CA ASP A 27 -0.19 -4.04 8.63
C ASP A 27 1.28 -4.47 8.64
N GLU A 28 2.02 -4.04 9.66
CA GLU A 28 3.45 -4.32 9.77
C GLU A 28 3.74 -5.82 9.83
N VAL A 29 2.94 -6.60 10.57
CA VAL A 29 3.12 -8.04 10.73
C VAL A 29 2.94 -8.74 9.38
N TYR A 30 1.86 -8.39 8.66
CA TYR A 30 1.62 -8.88 7.30
C TYR A 30 2.80 -8.52 6.38
N TYR A 31 3.23 -7.26 6.40
CA TYR A 31 4.25 -6.76 5.49
C TYR A 31 5.61 -7.44 5.72
N ARG A 32 6.02 -7.61 6.98
CA ARG A 32 7.25 -8.34 7.33
C ARG A 32 7.17 -9.82 6.99
N TYR A 33 6.01 -10.44 7.20
CA TYR A 33 5.81 -11.86 6.93
C TYR A 33 6.02 -12.17 5.43
N TRP A 34 5.43 -11.36 4.55
CA TRP A 34 5.50 -11.59 3.11
C TRP A 34 6.76 -11.04 2.44
N TYR A 35 7.33 -9.96 2.97
CA TYR A 35 8.50 -9.31 2.40
C TYR A 35 9.70 -9.39 3.33
N ARG A 36 10.30 -10.58 3.41
CA ARG A 36 11.39 -10.86 4.35
C ARG A 36 12.64 -10.02 4.09
N ASP A 37 12.83 -9.54 2.87
CA ASP A 37 13.91 -8.63 2.49
C ASP A 37 13.81 -7.27 3.20
N VAL A 38 12.61 -6.85 3.61
CA VAL A 38 12.38 -5.62 4.39
C VAL A 38 13.11 -5.67 5.73
N ALA A 39 13.45 -6.86 6.26
CA ALA A 39 14.27 -6.97 7.46
C ALA A 39 15.69 -6.40 7.30
N GLN A 40 16.18 -6.26 6.05
CA GLN A 40 17.48 -5.66 5.74
C GLN A 40 17.38 -4.15 5.48
N PHE A 41 16.17 -3.59 5.41
CA PHE A 41 15.97 -2.16 5.22
C PHE A 41 16.33 -1.42 6.52
N PRO A 42 17.15 -0.36 6.48
CA PRO A 42 17.58 0.37 7.68
C PRO A 42 16.46 1.08 8.47
N GLY A 43 15.27 1.23 7.88
CA GLY A 43 14.12 1.90 8.48
C GLY A 43 12.97 0.96 8.85
N THR A 44 11.81 1.54 9.15
CA THR A 44 10.60 0.76 9.45
C THR A 44 9.99 0.15 8.19
N PRO A 45 9.21 -0.92 8.30
CA PRO A 45 8.44 -1.48 7.17
C PRO A 45 7.51 -0.48 6.50
N LEU A 46 6.91 0.43 7.27
CA LEU A 46 6.10 1.52 6.72
C LEU A 46 6.97 2.47 5.89
N GLN A 47 8.15 2.85 6.39
CA GLN A 47 9.09 3.67 5.62
C GLN A 47 9.51 2.98 4.33
N HIS A 48 9.82 1.67 4.39
CA HIS A 48 10.12 0.89 3.20
C HIS A 48 8.97 0.95 2.20
N TYR A 49 7.74 0.69 2.64
CA TYR A 49 6.58 0.73 1.75
C TYR A 49 6.43 2.11 1.10
N LEU A 50 6.53 3.19 1.89
CA LEU A 50 6.32 4.55 1.39
C LEU A 50 7.38 5.00 0.37
N GLN A 51 8.61 4.52 0.52
CA GLN A 51 9.75 4.89 -0.33
C GLN A 51 9.93 3.98 -1.55
N HIS A 52 9.72 2.67 -1.34
CA HIS A 52 10.08 1.61 -2.29
C HIS A 52 8.90 0.69 -2.61
N GLY A 53 8.26 0.12 -1.58
CA GLY A 53 7.33 -1.00 -1.74
C GLY A 53 6.18 -0.75 -2.71
N TRP A 54 5.59 0.46 -2.70
CA TRP A 54 4.51 0.79 -3.63
C TRP A 54 4.95 0.85 -5.11
N LYS A 55 6.21 1.21 -5.39
CA LYS A 55 6.77 1.21 -6.77
C LYS A 55 7.13 -0.19 -7.23
N GLU A 56 7.38 -1.08 -6.27
CA GLU A 56 7.68 -2.49 -6.50
C GLU A 56 6.41 -3.34 -6.66
N GLY A 57 5.22 -2.74 -6.51
CA GLY A 57 3.94 -3.45 -6.60
C GLY A 57 3.63 -4.29 -5.35
N ARG A 58 4.23 -3.96 -4.20
CA ARG A 58 3.95 -4.66 -2.94
C ARG A 58 2.62 -4.20 -2.37
N ASP A 59 1.88 -5.12 -1.76
CA ASP A 59 0.70 -4.80 -0.97
C ASP A 59 1.09 -4.49 0.49
N PRO A 60 0.64 -3.37 1.08
CA PRO A 60 0.96 -2.96 2.46
C PRO A 60 0.21 -3.75 3.55
N SER A 61 -0.91 -4.39 3.20
CA SER A 61 -1.70 -5.22 4.12
C SER A 61 -2.57 -6.22 3.35
N ALA A 62 -3.22 -7.14 4.06
CA ALA A 62 -4.19 -8.05 3.45
C ALA A 62 -5.46 -7.33 2.93
N GLY A 63 -5.81 -6.18 3.52
CA GLY A 63 -7.01 -5.42 3.21
C GLY A 63 -6.81 -4.25 2.25
N PHE A 64 -5.59 -4.03 1.76
CA PHE A 64 -5.28 -2.91 0.88
C PHE A 64 -4.30 -3.35 -0.20
N SER A 65 -4.72 -3.27 -1.46
CA SER A 65 -3.82 -3.37 -2.60
C SER A 65 -3.46 -2.00 -3.15
N GLY A 66 -2.15 -1.72 -3.27
CA GLY A 66 -1.64 -0.49 -3.86
C GLY A 66 -2.03 -0.36 -5.33
N ASP A 67 -1.84 -1.42 -6.10
CA ASP A 67 -2.18 -1.47 -7.53
C ASP A 67 -3.69 -1.43 -7.76
N GLY A 68 -4.47 -2.10 -6.90
CA GLY A 68 -5.93 -1.96 -6.88
C GLY A 68 -6.35 -0.51 -6.67
N TYR A 69 -5.73 0.17 -5.71
CA TYR A 69 -5.97 1.58 -5.45
C TYR A 69 -5.62 2.49 -6.60
N LEU A 70 -4.47 2.30 -7.24
CA LEU A 70 -4.09 3.11 -8.41
C LEU A 70 -4.96 2.82 -9.64
N THR A 71 -5.46 1.59 -9.79
CA THR A 71 -6.35 1.22 -10.90
C THR A 71 -7.70 1.89 -10.79
N ALA A 72 -8.27 1.93 -9.58
CA ALA A 72 -9.57 2.55 -9.35
C ALA A 72 -9.52 4.07 -9.17
N ASN A 73 -8.33 4.64 -8.98
CA ASN A 73 -8.13 6.07 -8.79
C ASN A 73 -7.12 6.60 -9.83
N PRO A 74 -7.56 6.79 -11.09
CA PRO A 74 -6.68 7.20 -12.18
C PRO A 74 -6.03 8.57 -11.94
N ASP A 75 -6.69 9.45 -11.19
CA ASP A 75 -6.16 10.75 -10.72
C ASP A 75 -4.89 10.57 -9.88
N VAL A 76 -4.93 9.64 -8.93
CA VAL A 76 -3.79 9.31 -8.05
C VAL A 76 -2.66 8.70 -8.86
N LYS A 77 -2.99 7.78 -9.77
CA LYS A 77 -2.03 7.12 -10.66
C LYS A 77 -1.36 8.09 -11.62
N ALA A 78 -2.13 8.97 -12.26
CA ALA A 78 -1.62 9.94 -13.23
C ALA A 78 -0.65 10.95 -12.59
N ASN A 79 -0.89 11.32 -11.34
CA ASN A 79 0.00 12.20 -10.58
C ASN A 79 1.18 11.47 -9.93
N GLY A 80 1.28 10.14 -10.07
CA GLY A 80 2.36 9.35 -9.49
C GLY A 80 2.39 9.37 -7.97
N PHE A 81 1.23 9.52 -7.33
CA PHE A 81 1.15 9.56 -5.87
C PHE A 81 1.26 8.17 -5.26
N ASN A 82 1.87 8.11 -4.08
CA ASN A 82 1.89 6.88 -3.29
C ASN A 82 0.46 6.52 -2.87
N PRO A 83 -0.03 5.30 -3.18
CA PRO A 83 -1.42 4.93 -2.94
C PRO A 83 -1.80 4.91 -1.46
N LEU A 84 -0.92 4.43 -0.57
CA LEU A 84 -1.21 4.41 0.86
C LEU A 84 -1.19 5.83 1.44
N ALA A 85 -0.21 6.65 1.05
CA ALA A 85 -0.15 8.03 1.52
C ALA A 85 -1.39 8.82 1.09
N HIS A 86 -1.78 8.71 -0.19
CA HIS A 86 -2.99 9.34 -0.69
C HIS A 86 -4.25 8.83 0.02
N PHE A 87 -4.34 7.51 0.23
CA PHE A 87 -5.47 6.92 0.94
C PHE A 87 -5.61 7.47 2.37
N LEU A 88 -4.51 7.57 3.11
CA LEU A 88 -4.50 8.06 4.49
C LEU A 88 -4.79 9.55 4.60
N GLU A 89 -4.31 10.36 3.65
CA GLU A 89 -4.44 11.82 3.70
C GLU A 89 -5.77 12.33 3.13
N PHE A 90 -6.27 11.69 2.07
CA PHE A 90 -7.44 12.14 1.32
C PHE A 90 -8.48 11.04 1.19
N GLY A 91 -8.05 9.84 0.79
CA GLY A 91 -8.95 8.75 0.42
C GLY A 91 -9.97 8.37 1.50
N LEU A 92 -9.56 8.32 2.77
CA LEU A 92 -10.47 8.05 3.89
C LEU A 92 -11.57 9.11 4.01
N ALA A 93 -11.22 10.39 3.91
CA ALA A 93 -12.18 11.49 3.99
C ALA A 93 -13.11 11.57 2.76
N GLU A 94 -12.61 11.14 1.60
CA GLU A 94 -13.37 11.06 0.35
C GLU A 94 -14.24 9.79 0.23
N GLY A 95 -14.20 8.90 1.24
CA GLY A 95 -14.93 7.63 1.24
C GLY A 95 -14.39 6.61 0.23
N ARG A 96 -13.13 6.73 -0.19
CA ARG A 96 -12.46 5.72 -1.01
C ARG A 96 -12.12 4.52 -0.12
N ILE A 97 -12.40 3.31 -0.59
CA ILE A 97 -12.08 2.07 0.16
C ILE A 97 -10.72 1.53 -0.24
N GLY A 98 -10.05 0.87 0.72
CA GLY A 98 -8.91 0.00 0.42
C GLY A 98 -9.40 -1.13 -0.46
N TRP A 99 -8.81 -1.26 -1.65
CA TRP A 99 -9.24 -2.24 -2.63
C TRP A 99 -8.97 -3.63 -2.10
N GLN A 100 -10.05 -4.40 -1.94
CA GLN A 100 -9.99 -5.76 -1.43
C GLN A 100 -9.18 -6.62 -2.38
N LYS A 101 -8.12 -7.20 -1.82
CA LYS A 101 -7.44 -8.34 -2.39
C LYS A 101 -8.45 -9.50 -2.41
N ASP A 102 -8.52 -10.24 -3.52
CA ASP A 102 -9.22 -11.52 -3.53
C ASP A 102 -8.65 -12.39 -2.38
N PRO A 103 -9.47 -12.87 -1.42
CA PRO A 103 -8.99 -13.71 -0.32
C PRO A 103 -8.34 -15.03 -0.82
N ALA A 104 -8.60 -15.44 -2.05
CA ALA A 104 -7.95 -16.58 -2.70
C ALA A 104 -6.60 -16.22 -3.36
N SER A 105 -6.23 -14.95 -3.44
CA SER A 105 -4.96 -14.53 -4.00
C SER A 105 -3.86 -14.69 -2.94
N PRO A 106 -2.98 -15.72 -3.02
CA PRO A 106 -1.81 -15.78 -2.16
C PRO A 106 -1.00 -14.49 -2.42
N ALA A 107 -0.28 -14.03 -1.41
CA ALA A 107 0.45 -12.76 -1.44
C ALA A 107 1.21 -12.47 -2.74
N PRO A 108 1.45 -11.18 -3.05
CA PRO A 108 1.85 -10.82 -4.40
C PRO A 108 3.20 -11.48 -4.74
N PRO A 109 3.35 -12.03 -5.96
CA PRO A 109 4.67 -12.28 -6.49
C PRO A 109 5.38 -10.93 -6.55
N GLY A 110 6.30 -10.68 -5.62
CA GLY A 110 7.11 -9.46 -5.64
C GLY A 110 7.95 -9.45 -6.90
N ARG A 111 7.45 -8.85 -7.99
CA ARG A 111 8.07 -8.53 -9.30
C ARG A 111 9.07 -9.52 -9.92
N PHE A 112 9.18 -10.76 -9.42
CA PHE A 112 10.17 -11.78 -9.81
C PHE A 112 9.53 -13.09 -10.28
N ILE A 113 8.31 -13.05 -10.81
CA ILE A 113 7.88 -14.06 -11.79
C ILE A 113 7.37 -13.34 -13.04
N ALA A 114 8.25 -13.22 -14.03
CA ALA A 114 7.78 -13.14 -15.40
C ALA A 114 6.95 -14.42 -15.65
N ASN A 115 5.70 -14.27 -16.08
CA ASN A 115 4.81 -15.35 -16.56
C ASN A 115 3.85 -16.01 -15.56
N THR A 116 3.12 -15.26 -14.73
CA THR A 116 1.83 -15.77 -14.24
C THR A 116 0.82 -14.62 -14.23
N GLU A 117 -0.35 -14.88 -14.80
CA GLU A 117 -1.46 -13.92 -14.93
C GLU A 117 -1.74 -13.24 -13.59
N ALA A 118 -1.70 -11.91 -13.58
CA ALA A 118 -2.01 -11.13 -12.39
C ALA A 118 -3.40 -11.54 -11.85
N PRO A 119 -3.56 -11.70 -10.53
CA PRO A 119 -4.87 -11.94 -9.95
C PRO A 119 -5.83 -10.84 -10.42
N LYS A 120 -6.98 -11.22 -10.97
CA LYS A 120 -8.00 -10.28 -11.42
C LYS A 120 -8.42 -9.44 -10.21
N LEU A 121 -8.01 -8.17 -10.20
CA LEU A 121 -8.51 -7.18 -9.27
C LEU A 121 -10.04 -7.19 -9.35
N LEU A 122 -10.71 -7.38 -8.22
CA LEU A 122 -12.16 -7.21 -8.14
C LEU A 122 -12.50 -5.80 -8.63
N ALA A 123 -13.46 -5.72 -9.54
CA ALA A 123 -13.86 -4.45 -10.13
C ALA A 123 -14.31 -3.47 -9.03
N PRO A 124 -14.06 -2.16 -9.22
CA PRO A 124 -14.57 -1.14 -8.33
C PRO A 124 -16.05 -1.30 -7.97
N PRO A 125 -16.51 -1.27 -6.68
CA PRO A 125 -17.92 -1.10 -6.43
C PRO A 125 -18.30 0.24 -7.04
N GLN A 126 -19.16 0.16 -8.05
CA GLN A 126 -19.74 1.32 -8.70
C GLN A 126 -20.57 2.05 -7.65
N LYS A 127 -20.27 3.33 -7.40
CA LYS A 127 -21.12 4.19 -6.58
C LYS A 127 -22.52 4.20 -7.22
N ARG A 128 -23.56 3.87 -6.44
CA ARG A 128 -24.96 4.05 -6.85
C ARG A 128 -25.31 5.52 -6.91
#